data_AF-A0A2N2AXL3-F1
#
_entry.id   AF-A0A2N2AXL3-F1
#
_cell.length_a   1.000
_cell.length_b   1.000
_cell.length_c   1.000
_cell.angle_alpha   90.00
_cell.angle_beta   90.00
_cell.angle_gamma   90.00
#
_symmetry.space_group_name_H-M   'P 1'
#
loop_
_entity.id
_entity.type
_entity.pdbx_description
1 polymer ?
#
loop_
_entity_poly.entity_id
_entity_poly.type
_entity_poly.pdbx_seq_one_letter_code
_entity_poly.pdbx_strand_id
1 'polypeptide(L)' 'MPENNKQNQVNNNERYYQQKFLEHAAFSEHYARLKMANAANSIDYYRYAELEYFNKSRALHYKGLFKATSTLDNLY' A
#
# COMPACT_ATOMS: atom_id res chain seq x y z
N MET A 1 2.92 22.82 27.22
CA MET A 1 2.41 22.71 25.84
C MET A 1 3.03 21.48 25.15
N PRO A 2 2.42 20.28 25.22
CA PRO A 2 2.92 19.04 24.60
C PRO A 2 2.24 18.63 23.27
N GLU A 3 1.28 19.40 22.77
CA GLU A 3 0.43 19.01 21.62
C GLU A 3 1.19 19.03 20.27
N ASN A 4 2.14 19.94 20.09
CA ASN A 4 2.90 20.08 18.83
C ASN A 4 3.75 18.86 18.44
N ASN A 5 4.16 18.03 19.39
CA ASN A 5 4.96 16.83 19.10
C ASN A 5 4.11 15.66 18.58
N LYS A 6 2.85 15.56 19.04
CA LYS A 6 1.95 14.46 18.62
C LYS A 6 1.46 14.69 17.19
N GLN A 7 1.08 15.91 16.84
CA GLN A 7 0.64 16.27 15.48
C GLN A 7 1.72 15.98 14.43
N ASN A 8 2.98 16.35 14.72
CA ASN A 8 4.10 16.11 13.81
C ASN A 8 4.38 14.62 13.60
N GLN A 9 4.28 13.79 14.65
CA GLN A 9 4.45 12.34 14.51
C GLN A 9 3.33 11.70 13.70
N VAL A 10 2.08 12.12 13.88
CA VAL A 10 0.93 11.62 13.10
C VAL A 10 1.10 11.96 11.62
N ASN A 11 1.47 13.20 11.29
CA ASN A 11 1.70 13.64 9.90
C ASN A 11 2.84 12.87 9.22
N ASN A 12 3.92 12.58 9.96
CA ASN A 12 5.04 11.80 9.45
C ASN A 12 4.65 10.33 9.19
N ASN A 13 3.85 9.74 10.08
CA ASN A 13 3.34 8.38 9.92
C ASN A 13 2.37 8.27 8.74
N GLU A 14 1.49 9.26 8.56
CA GLU A 14 0.55 9.28 7.44
C GLU A 14 1.27 9.32 6.09
N ARG A 15 2.24 10.23 5.93
CA ARG A 15 3.07 10.32 4.72
C ARG A 15 3.83 9.02 4.44
N TYR A 16 4.38 8.39 5.47
CA TYR A 16 5.04 7.10 5.34
C TYR A 16 4.09 6.01 4.82
N TYR A 17 2.89 5.89 5.39
CA TYR A 17 1.91 4.90 4.95
C TYR A 17 1.37 5.18 3.54
N GLN A 18 1.20 6.45 3.16
CA GLN A 18 0.84 6.83 1.79
C GLN A 18 1.94 6.43 0.79
N GLN A 19 3.21 6.69 1.09
CA GLN A 19 4.34 6.27 0.25
C GLN A 19 4.38 4.74 0.09
N LYS A 20 4.22 4.00 1.19
CA LYS A 20 4.19 2.53 1.15
C LYS A 20 3.02 1.97 0.36
N PHE A 21 1.84 2.62 0.43
CA PHE A 21 0.71 2.27 -0.42
C PHE A 21 1.05 2.44 -1.90
N LEU A 22 1.61 3.58 -2.29
CA LEU A 22 1.98 3.85 -3.69
C LEU A 22 3.04 2.86 -4.20
N GLU A 23 4.05 2.55 -3.39
CA GLU A 23 5.09 1.58 -3.70
C GLU A 23 4.49 0.19 -3.99
N HIS A 24 3.67 -0.34 -3.08
CA HIS A 24 3.05 -1.65 -3.26
C HIS A 24 1.99 -1.68 -4.37
N ALA A 25 1.26 -0.58 -4.59
CA ALA A 25 0.34 -0.47 -5.73
C ALA A 25 1.10 -0.56 -7.06
N ALA A 26 2.20 0.18 -7.21
CA ALA A 26 3.05 0.13 -8.40
C ALA A 26 3.65 -1.27 -8.63
N PHE A 27 4.11 -1.94 -7.56
CA PHE A 27 4.60 -3.31 -7.68
C PHE A 27 3.50 -4.30 -8.08
N SER A 28 2.28 -4.16 -7.55
CA SER A 28 1.16 -5.01 -7.93
C SER A 28 0.88 -4.89 -9.44
N GLU A 29 0.83 -3.67 -9.98
CA GLU A 29 0.64 -3.44 -11.42
C GLU A 29 1.82 -3.96 -12.27
N HIS A 30 3.04 -3.85 -11.76
CA HIS A 30 4.23 -4.38 -12.43
C HIS A 30 4.16 -5.91 -12.54
N TYR A 31 3.83 -6.60 -11.46
CA TYR A 31 3.69 -8.06 -11.48
C TYR A 31 2.48 -8.53 -12.28
N ALA A 32 1.38 -7.77 -12.30
CA ALA A 32 0.26 -8.07 -13.20
C ALA A 32 0.69 -8.06 -14.67
N ARG A 33 1.53 -7.08 -15.07
CA ARG A 33 2.11 -7.02 -16.43
C ARG A 33 3.05 -8.19 -16.70
N LEU A 34 3.94 -8.53 -15.77
CA LEU A 34 4.84 -9.68 -15.91
C LEU A 34 4.09 -11.02 -15.99
N LYS A 35 3.05 -11.18 -15.17
CA LYS A 35 2.15 -12.35 -15.21
C LYS A 35 1.52 -12.51 -16.59
N MET A 36 0.99 -11.42 -17.16
CA MET A 36 0.38 -11.44 -18.50
C MET A 36 1.41 -11.68 -19.60
N ALA A 37 2.60 -11.08 -19.49
CA ALA A 37 3.70 -11.31 -20.43
C ALA A 37 4.19 -12.77 -20.43
N ASN A 38 4.08 -13.45 -19.29
CA ASN A 38 4.50 -14.84 -19.10
C ASN A 38 3.31 -15.82 -19.06
N ALA A 39 2.16 -15.47 -19.63
CA ALA A 39 0.96 -16.30 -19.59
C ALA A 39 1.14 -17.71 -20.20
N ALA A 40 2.11 -17.88 -21.10
CA ALA A 40 2.44 -19.18 -21.70
C ALA A 40 3.38 -20.04 -20.84
N ASN A 41 4.04 -19.47 -19.83
CA ASN A 41 4.94 -20.18 -18.92
C ASN A 41 4.26 -20.27 -17.55
N SER A 42 3.74 -21.46 -17.22
CA SER A 42 2.98 -21.68 -15.99
C SER A 42 3.78 -21.38 -14.72
N ILE A 43 5.07 -21.71 -14.68
CA ILE A 43 5.93 -21.48 -13.50
C ILE A 43 6.05 -19.99 -13.22
N ASP A 44 6.42 -19.21 -14.23
CA ASP A 44 6.60 -17.76 -14.07
C ASP A 44 5.27 -17.05 -13.90
N TYR A 45 4.21 -17.51 -14.57
CA TYR A 45 2.85 -17.00 -14.36
C TYR A 45 2.43 -17.06 -12.90
N TYR A 46 2.55 -18.24 -12.26
CA TYR A 46 2.12 -18.40 -10.87
C TYR A 46 3.04 -17.65 -9.90
N ARG A 47 4.35 -17.62 -10.16
CA ARG A 47 5.29 -16.79 -9.38
C ARG A 47 4.89 -15.32 -9.39
N TYR A 48 4.56 -14.77 -10.56
CA TYR A 48 4.14 -13.37 -10.65
C TYR A 48 2.73 -13.14 -10.08
N ALA A 49 1.83 -14.12 -10.17
CA ALA A 49 0.51 -14.05 -9.53
C ALA A 49 0.61 -13.95 -8.00
N GLU A 50 1.50 -14.72 -7.37
CA GLU A 50 1.75 -14.66 -5.93
C GLU A 50 2.31 -13.29 -5.52
N LEU A 51 3.26 -12.76 -6.29
CA LEU A 51 3.86 -11.44 -6.06
C LEU A 51 2.84 -10.30 -6.27
N GLU A 52 1.98 -10.38 -7.28
CA GLU A 52 0.88 -9.45 -7.50
C GLU A 52 -0.07 -9.45 -6.29
N TYR A 53 -0.48 -10.62 -5.83
CA TYR A 53 -1.41 -10.78 -4.70
C TYR A 53 -0.82 -10.23 -3.40
N PHE A 54 0.44 -10.56 -3.09
CA PHE A 54 1.14 -10.04 -1.93
C PHE A 54 1.16 -8.51 -1.91
N ASN A 55 1.58 -7.89 -3.02
CA ASN A 55 1.66 -6.43 -3.11
C ASN A 55 0.29 -5.77 -3.06
N LYS A 56 -0.74 -6.38 -3.68
CA LYS A 56 -2.12 -5.90 -3.58
C LYS A 56 -2.63 -5.92 -2.14
N SER A 57 -2.35 -6.99 -1.39
CA SER A 57 -2.70 -7.10 0.04
C SER A 57 -2.00 -6.04 0.88
N ARG A 58 -0.69 -5.83 0.67
CA ARG A 58 0.08 -4.78 1.37
C ARG A 58 -0.42 -3.38 1.06
N ALA A 59 -0.77 -3.09 -0.19
CA ALA A 59 -1.36 -1.81 -0.57
C ALA A 59 -2.69 -1.56 0.18
N LEU A 60 -3.58 -2.55 0.23
CA LEU A 60 -4.83 -2.44 0.99
C LEU A 60 -4.59 -2.22 2.49
N HIS A 61 -3.62 -2.92 3.07
CA HIS A 61 -3.24 -2.73 4.47
C HIS A 61 -2.80 -1.27 4.75
N TYR A 62 -1.85 -0.75 3.98
CA TYR A 62 -1.36 0.63 4.16
C TYR A 62 -2.45 1.67 3.89
N LYS A 63 -3.32 1.44 2.90
CA LYS A 63 -4.49 2.28 2.64
C LYS A 63 -5.40 2.40 3.86
N GLY A 64 -5.61 1.32 4.60
CA GLY A 64 -6.37 1.34 5.86
C GLY A 64 -5.72 2.24 6.92
N LEU A 65 -4.39 2.21 7.04
CA LEU A 65 -3.66 2.92 8.10
C LEU A 65 -3.66 4.45 7.97
N PHE A 66 -3.72 5.01 6.75
CA PHE A 66 -3.81 6.46 6.57
C PHE A 66 -5.21 6.97 6.24
N LYS A 67 -6.13 6.11 5.79
CA LYS A 67 -7.53 6.54 5.60
C LYS A 67 -8.33 6.52 6.90
N ALA A 68 -8.05 5.61 7.84
CA ALA A 68 -8.78 5.52 9.10
C ALA A 68 -8.57 6.75 10.01
N THR A 69 -7.42 7.43 9.92
CA THR A 69 -7.12 8.68 10.65
C THR A 69 -8.03 9.83 10.23
N SER A 70 -8.41 9.92 8.95
CA SER A 70 -9.23 11.05 8.44
C SER A 70 -10.69 11.07 8.91
N THR A 71 -11.18 9.97 9.50
CA THR A 71 -12.57 9.85 9.96
C THR A 71 -12.80 10.30 11.41
N LEU A 72 -11.75 10.41 12.23
CA LEU A 72 -11.88 10.88 13.61
C LEU A 72 -11.83 12.42 13.72
N ASP A 73 -11.18 13.10 12.78
CA ASP A 73 -11.06 14.57 12.77
C ASP A 73 -12.32 15.30 12.23
N ASN A 74 -13.30 14.57 11.67
CA ASN A 74 -14.55 15.13 11.15
C ASN A 74 -15.77 14.97 12.10
N LEU A 75 -15.53 14.56 13.35
CA LEU A 75 -16.59 14.28 14.35
C LEU A 75 -16.53 15.19 15.60
N TYR A 76 -15.70 16.23 15.59
CA TYR A 76 -15.67 17.30 16.59
C TYR A 76 -15.60 18.68 15.92
#